data_AF-A0A953F6Y5-F1
#
_entry.id   AF-A0A953F6Y5-F1
#
_cell.length_a   1.000
_cell.length_b   1.000
_cell.length_c   1.000
_cell.angle_alpha   90.00
_cell.angle_beta   90.00
_cell.angle_gamma   90.00
#
_symmetry.space_group_name_H-M   'P 1'
#
loop_
_entity.id
_entity.type
_entity.pdbx_description
1 polymer ?
#
loop_
_entity_poly.entity_id
_entity_poly.type
_entity_poly.pdbx_seq_one_letter_code
_entity_poly.pdbx_strand_id
1 'polypeptide(L)'
;MYPRRLRILTRYCFEKGLANDGIWFTEDFAGVSVVFELQHEKQSWRSLYWEIVLAMKGITIPRLKMVMKRDALIRKKRDPQTGLYFWMYAADPDKMDGVAARKMRDYFFHWADESGQFILAETSVPKNERVYRYSGFETYDEWRDEKSEMITWMMRRAPRPKQN
;
A
#
# COMPACT_ATOMS: atom_id res chain seq x y z
N MET A 1 -12.72 14.92 -18.14
CA MET A 1 -11.34 14.48 -18.46
C MET A 1 -10.51 14.57 -17.19
N TYR A 2 -9.89 13.48 -16.73
CA TYR A 2 -9.10 13.49 -15.49
C TYR A 2 -7.84 14.37 -15.61
N PRO A 3 -7.42 15.08 -14.54
CA PRO A 3 -6.20 15.87 -14.56
C PRO A 3 -4.98 15.04 -14.97
N ARG A 4 -4.06 15.63 -15.74
CA ARG A 4 -2.83 14.97 -16.24
C ARG A 4 -2.05 14.28 -15.11
N ARG A 5 -1.96 14.91 -13.94
CA ARG A 5 -1.27 14.38 -12.76
C ARG A 5 -1.90 13.08 -12.24
N LEU A 6 -3.24 13.01 -12.23
CA LEU A 6 -3.95 11.82 -11.77
C LEU A 6 -3.67 10.63 -12.70
N ARG A 7 -3.69 10.85 -14.03
CA ARG A 7 -3.36 9.79 -15.01
C ARG A 7 -1.95 9.23 -14.81
N ILE A 8 -0.98 10.10 -14.53
CA ILE A 8 0.41 9.69 -14.28
C ILE A 8 0.50 8.89 -12.98
N LEU A 9 -0.15 9.36 -11.92
CA LEU A 9 -0.18 8.66 -10.63
C LEU A 9 -0.83 7.28 -10.77
N THR A 10 -1.99 7.19 -11.40
CA THR A 10 -2.67 5.92 -11.66
C THR A 10 -1.79 4.96 -12.45
N ARG A 11 -1.11 5.46 -13.49
CA ARG A 11 -0.20 4.63 -14.29
C ARG A 11 0.98 4.12 -13.47
N TYR A 12 1.58 4.97 -12.64
CA TYR A 12 2.63 4.56 -11.71
C TYR A 12 2.15 3.46 -10.77
N CYS A 13 0.97 3.62 -10.15
CA CYS A 13 0.42 2.61 -9.26
C CYS A 13 0.22 1.26 -9.95
N PHE A 14 -0.34 1.28 -11.15
CA PHE A 14 -0.56 0.08 -11.95
C PHE A 14 0.76 -0.61 -12.33
N GLU A 15 1.75 0.14 -12.79
CA GLU A 15 3.05 -0.40 -13.19
C GLU A 15 3.84 -0.96 -12.00
N LYS A 16 3.72 -0.33 -10.83
CA LYS A 16 4.30 -0.85 -9.58
C LYS A 16 3.62 -2.16 -9.16
N GLY A 17 2.29 -2.22 -9.24
CA GLY A 17 1.55 -3.44 -8.94
C GLY A 17 1.92 -4.59 -9.87
N LEU A 18 1.99 -4.34 -11.19
CA LEU A 18 2.40 -5.34 -12.18
C LEU A 18 3.83 -5.84 -11.95
N ALA A 19 4.77 -4.95 -11.66
CA ALA A 19 6.17 -5.35 -11.43
C ALA A 19 6.33 -6.31 -10.24
N ASN A 20 5.42 -6.25 -9.26
CA ASN A 20 5.44 -7.06 -8.05
C ASN A 20 4.43 -8.22 -8.08
N ASP A 21 3.86 -8.53 -9.26
CA ASP A 21 2.82 -9.56 -9.41
C ASP A 21 1.66 -9.39 -8.41
N GLY A 22 1.36 -8.13 -8.07
CA GLY A 22 0.56 -7.78 -6.90
C GLY A 22 -0.80 -7.18 -7.19
N ILE A 23 -1.30 -7.25 -8.43
CA ILE A 23 -2.62 -6.70 -8.78
C ILE A 23 -3.68 -7.77 -8.59
N TRP A 24 -4.66 -7.47 -7.74
CA TRP A 24 -5.80 -8.35 -7.47
C TRP A 24 -7.10 -7.60 -7.73
N PHE A 25 -8.08 -8.29 -8.30
CA PHE A 25 -9.42 -7.79 -8.52
C PHE A 25 -10.42 -8.62 -7.73
N THR A 26 -11.54 -8.01 -7.33
CA THR A 26 -12.72 -8.79 -6.95
C THR A 26 -13.30 -9.47 -8.18
N GLU A 27 -14.01 -10.58 -7.98
CA GLU A 27 -14.65 -11.36 -9.06
C GLU A 27 -15.58 -10.52 -9.95
N ASP A 28 -16.25 -9.54 -9.35
CA ASP A 28 -17.17 -8.62 -10.02
C ASP A 28 -16.50 -7.35 -10.55
N PHE A 29 -15.16 -7.28 -10.48
CA PHE A 29 -14.33 -6.14 -10.83
C PHE A 29 -14.73 -4.81 -10.15
N ALA A 30 -15.48 -4.87 -9.05
CA ALA A 30 -15.89 -3.70 -8.27
C ALA A 30 -14.76 -3.13 -7.41
N GLY A 31 -13.62 -3.83 -7.28
CA GLY A 31 -12.45 -3.28 -6.63
C GLY A 31 -11.15 -3.89 -7.08
N VAL A 32 -10.08 -3.14 -6.82
CA VAL A 32 -8.70 -3.50 -7.12
C VAL A 32 -7.83 -3.23 -5.90
N SER A 33 -6.90 -4.13 -5.64
CA SER A 33 -5.86 -3.95 -4.63
C SER A 33 -4.48 -4.22 -5.19
N VAL A 34 -3.49 -3.54 -4.63
CA VAL A 34 -2.08 -3.84 -4.84
C VAL A 34 -1.53 -4.42 -3.55
N VAL A 35 -1.34 -5.74 -3.55
CA VAL A 35 -0.80 -6.53 -2.43
C VAL A 35 0.22 -7.52 -2.99
N PHE A 36 1.40 -7.54 -2.43
CA PHE A 36 2.49 -8.42 -2.86
C PHE A 36 3.35 -8.84 -1.68
N GLU A 37 4.12 -9.91 -1.85
CA GLU A 37 5.07 -10.36 -0.86
C GLU A 37 6.27 -9.42 -0.77
N LEU A 38 6.51 -8.85 0.42
CA LEU A 38 7.54 -7.84 0.66
C LEU A 38 8.94 -8.36 0.32
N GLN A 39 9.23 -9.62 0.65
CA GLN A 39 10.51 -10.29 0.33
C GLN A 39 10.76 -10.44 -1.18
N HIS A 40 9.71 -10.33 -1.99
CA HIS A 40 9.77 -10.40 -3.45
C HIS A 40 9.59 -9.04 -4.11
N GLU A 41 9.65 -7.94 -3.34
CA GLU A 41 9.52 -6.58 -3.90
C GLU A 41 10.61 -6.32 -4.95
N LYS A 42 10.21 -6.25 -6.22
CA LYS A 42 11.12 -6.02 -7.34
C LYS A 42 11.35 -4.52 -7.52
N GLN A 43 12.60 -4.10 -7.41
CA GLN A 43 13.04 -2.81 -7.97
C GLN A 43 13.32 -2.99 -9.47
N SER A 44 12.28 -2.90 -10.28
CA SER A 44 12.43 -2.92 -11.73
C SER A 44 12.90 -1.56 -12.24
N TRP A 45 13.78 -1.55 -13.25
CA TRP A 45 14.10 -0.32 -14.00
C TRP A 45 12.84 0.39 -14.53
N ARG A 46 11.77 -0.39 -14.79
CA ARG A 46 10.47 0.12 -15.20
C ARG A 46 9.72 0.84 -14.07
N SER A 47 9.78 0.34 -12.83
CA SER A 47 9.18 1.04 -11.69
C SER A 47 9.96 2.31 -11.36
N LEU A 48 11.29 2.27 -11.41
CA LEU A 48 12.15 3.45 -11.27
C LEU A 48 11.85 4.52 -12.33
N TYR A 49 11.66 4.13 -13.59
CA TYR A 49 11.22 5.05 -14.65
C TYR A 49 9.91 5.74 -14.29
N TRP A 50 8.90 5.00 -13.82
CA TRP A 50 7.61 5.59 -13.45
C TRP A 50 7.67 6.42 -12.17
N GLU A 51 8.54 6.10 -11.22
CA GLU A 51 8.85 6.95 -10.06
C GLU A 51 9.43 8.30 -10.54
N ILE A 52 10.37 8.28 -11.49
CA ILE A 52 10.96 9.48 -12.10
C ILE A 52 9.92 10.27 -12.92
N VAL A 53 9.03 9.60 -13.66
CA VAL A 53 7.96 10.27 -14.42
C VAL A 53 6.94 10.92 -13.49
N LEU A 54 6.54 10.23 -12.42
CA LEU A 54 5.68 10.78 -11.37
C LEU A 54 6.35 12.02 -10.74
N ALA A 55 7.64 11.92 -10.49
CA ALA A 55 8.43 12.99 -9.94
C ALA A 55 8.50 14.23 -10.81
N MET A 56 8.74 14.07 -12.11
CA MET A 56 8.94 15.20 -13.03
C MET A 56 7.62 15.82 -13.49
N LYS A 57 6.55 15.03 -13.57
CA LYS A 57 5.27 15.46 -14.18
C LYS A 57 4.10 15.55 -13.19
N GLY A 58 4.21 14.92 -12.01
CA GLY A 58 3.17 14.88 -10.98
C GLY A 58 3.47 15.70 -9.74
N ILE A 59 4.75 15.90 -9.42
CA ILE A 59 5.26 16.48 -8.16
C ILE A 59 6.32 17.55 -8.50
N THR A 60 6.59 18.53 -7.63
CA THR A 60 7.72 19.46 -7.84
C THR A 60 9.04 18.77 -7.44
N ILE A 61 10.17 19.05 -8.11
CA ILE A 61 11.47 18.40 -7.85
C ILE A 61 11.88 18.36 -6.35
N PRO A 62 11.66 19.43 -5.54
CA PRO A 62 11.94 19.37 -4.10
C PRO A 62 11.08 18.34 -3.34
N ARG A 63 9.80 18.22 -3.72
CA ARG A 63 8.88 17.23 -3.14
C ARG A 63 9.25 15.81 -3.55
N LEU A 64 9.85 15.60 -4.74
CA LEU A 64 10.38 14.29 -5.10
C LEU A 64 11.44 13.81 -4.11
N LYS A 65 12.48 14.62 -3.87
CA LYS A 65 13.58 14.24 -2.98
C LYS A 65 13.07 13.88 -1.58
N MET A 66 12.07 14.62 -1.10
CA MET A 66 11.38 14.33 0.15
C MET A 66 10.66 12.98 0.12
N VAL A 67 9.85 12.71 -0.91
CA VAL A 67 9.12 11.44 -1.06
C VAL A 67 10.08 10.26 -1.16
N MET A 68 11.16 10.37 -1.94
CA MET A 68 12.16 9.29 -2.07
C MET A 68 12.92 9.04 -0.77
N LYS A 69 13.36 10.10 -0.07
CA LYS A 69 14.03 9.96 1.23
C LYS A 69 13.11 9.30 2.24
N ARG A 70 11.84 9.71 2.27
CA ARG A 70 10.81 9.11 3.12
C ARG A 70 10.62 7.64 2.77
N ASP A 71 10.37 7.30 1.51
CA ASP A 71 10.15 5.93 1.08
C ASP A 71 11.35 5.02 1.39
N ALA A 72 12.59 5.50 1.21
CA ALA A 72 13.80 4.76 1.59
C ALA A 72 13.90 4.52 3.11
N LEU A 73 13.59 5.53 3.92
CA LEU A 73 13.57 5.41 5.39
C LEU A 73 12.49 4.43 5.83
N ILE A 74 11.28 4.53 5.26
CA ILE A 74 10.17 3.64 5.54
C ILE A 74 10.55 2.19 5.23
N ARG A 75 11.07 1.92 4.01
CA ARG A 75 11.52 0.58 3.62
C ARG A 75 12.53 -0.02 4.60
N LYS A 76 13.51 0.78 5.05
CA LYS A 76 14.52 0.34 6.02
C LYS A 76 13.94 0.01 7.39
N LYS A 77 12.84 0.67 7.78
CA LYS A 77 12.17 0.49 9.07
C LYS A 77 11.10 -0.60 9.06
N ARG A 78 10.79 -1.22 7.92
CA ARG A 78 9.77 -2.29 7.86
C ARG A 78 10.14 -3.44 8.79
N ASP A 79 9.23 -3.76 9.70
CA ASP A 79 9.39 -4.88 10.62
C ASP A 79 8.04 -5.62 10.75
N PRO A 80 7.96 -6.88 10.30
CA PRO A 80 9.03 -7.70 9.73
C PRO A 80 9.45 -7.30 8.30
N GLN A 81 10.64 -7.74 7.88
CA GLN A 81 11.15 -7.57 6.51
C GLN A 81 10.52 -8.57 5.52
N THR A 82 9.60 -9.43 5.98
CA THR A 82 8.89 -10.43 5.18
C THR A 82 7.39 -10.37 5.50
N GLY A 83 6.55 -10.78 4.55
CA GLY A 83 5.10 -10.80 4.72
C GLY A 83 4.35 -10.16 3.55
N LEU A 84 3.02 -10.08 3.66
CA LEU A 84 2.19 -9.42 2.66
C LEU A 84 2.23 -7.91 2.86
N TYR A 85 2.64 -7.16 1.85
CA TYR A 85 2.63 -5.71 1.87
C TYR A 85 1.38 -5.16 1.17
N PHE A 86 0.47 -4.61 1.97
CA PHE A 86 -0.75 -3.99 1.49
C PHE A 86 -0.48 -2.53 1.12
N TRP A 87 -0.19 -2.30 -0.16
CA TRP A 87 0.21 -0.98 -0.63
C TRP A 87 -0.98 -0.04 -0.88
N MET A 88 -2.02 -0.53 -1.56
CA MET A 88 -3.23 0.27 -1.80
C MET A 88 -4.44 -0.59 -2.14
N TYR A 89 -5.62 -0.03 -1.93
CA TYR A 89 -6.89 -0.56 -2.38
C TYR A 89 -7.74 0.58 -2.94
N ALA A 90 -8.55 0.26 -3.95
CA ALA A 90 -9.58 1.11 -4.50
C ALA A 90 -10.84 0.30 -4.80
N ALA A 91 -12.00 0.91 -4.66
CA ALA A 91 -13.27 0.36 -5.14
C ALA A 91 -13.97 1.34 -6.06
N ASP A 92 -14.86 0.79 -6.86
CA ASP A 92 -15.79 1.50 -7.71
C ASP A 92 -16.64 2.46 -6.86
N PRO A 93 -16.62 3.78 -7.15
CA PRO A 93 -17.41 4.76 -6.42
C PRO A 93 -18.92 4.51 -6.51
N ASP A 94 -19.40 3.88 -7.58
CA ASP A 94 -20.82 3.58 -7.78
C ASP A 94 -21.27 2.34 -7.00
N LYS A 95 -20.31 1.60 -6.40
CA LYS A 95 -20.51 0.40 -5.57
C LYS A 95 -19.93 0.56 -4.16
N MET A 96 -19.95 1.78 -3.60
CA MET A 96 -19.37 2.12 -2.28
C MET A 96 -20.14 1.59 -1.06
N ASP A 97 -20.60 0.35 -1.09
CA ASP A 97 -21.20 -0.34 0.08
C ASP A 97 -20.14 -0.99 1.01
N GLY A 98 -18.87 -0.83 0.67
CA GLY A 98 -17.74 -1.41 1.39
C GLY A 98 -17.64 -2.93 1.29
N VAL A 99 -18.46 -3.59 0.47
CA VAL A 99 -18.43 -5.05 0.28
C VAL A 99 -17.14 -5.46 -0.43
N ALA A 100 -16.75 -4.77 -1.51
CA ALA A 100 -15.50 -5.05 -2.22
C ALA A 100 -14.28 -4.91 -1.29
N ALA A 101 -14.25 -3.86 -0.45
CA ALA A 101 -13.20 -3.64 0.54
C ALA A 101 -13.09 -4.80 1.54
N ARG A 102 -14.25 -5.22 2.08
CA ARG A 102 -14.33 -6.30 3.06
C ARG A 102 -13.92 -7.64 2.46
N LYS A 103 -14.43 -7.98 1.28
CA LYS A 103 -14.06 -9.22 0.56
C LYS A 103 -12.55 -9.32 0.32
N MET A 104 -11.94 -8.25 -0.21
CA MET A 104 -10.48 -8.23 -0.42
C MET A 104 -9.71 -8.33 0.90
N ARG A 105 -10.10 -7.55 1.92
CA ARG A 105 -9.48 -7.63 3.24
C ARG A 105 -9.54 -9.06 3.79
N ASP A 106 -10.72 -9.67 3.79
CA ASP A 106 -10.95 -10.99 4.36
C ASP A 106 -10.15 -12.05 3.60
N TYR A 107 -10.06 -11.95 2.28
CA TYR A 107 -9.21 -12.79 1.45
C TYR A 107 -7.72 -12.69 1.85
N PHE A 108 -7.14 -11.49 1.92
CA PHE A 108 -5.73 -11.35 2.28
C PHE A 108 -5.45 -11.70 3.75
N PHE A 109 -6.41 -11.47 4.64
CA PHE A 109 -6.29 -11.88 6.04
C PHE A 109 -6.27 -13.39 6.15
N HIS A 110 -7.15 -14.07 5.44
CA HIS A 110 -7.17 -15.53 5.40
C HIS A 110 -5.88 -16.08 4.80
N TRP A 111 -5.42 -15.54 3.66
CA TRP A 111 -4.14 -15.95 3.07
C TRP A 111 -2.96 -15.77 4.04
N ALA A 112 -2.86 -14.60 4.69
CA ALA A 112 -1.81 -14.34 5.68
C ALA A 112 -1.87 -15.32 6.86
N ASP A 113 -3.08 -15.61 7.36
CA ASP A 113 -3.30 -16.54 8.46
C ASP A 113 -2.91 -17.98 8.06
N GLU A 114 -3.22 -18.41 6.83
CA GLU A 114 -2.85 -19.74 6.31
C GLU A 114 -1.35 -19.90 6.05
N SER A 115 -0.70 -18.86 5.53
CA SER A 115 0.73 -18.83 5.19
C SER A 115 1.63 -18.48 6.38
N GLY A 116 1.06 -18.08 7.52
CA GLY A 116 1.81 -17.64 8.69
C GLY A 116 2.57 -16.33 8.46
N GLN A 117 2.08 -15.48 7.54
CA GLN A 117 2.72 -14.22 7.19
C GLN A 117 2.10 -13.04 7.95
N PHE A 118 2.94 -12.05 8.27
CA PHE A 118 2.45 -10.75 8.69
C PHE A 118 1.85 -9.99 7.50
N ILE A 119 0.92 -9.09 7.77
CA ILE A 119 0.48 -8.08 6.81
C ILE A 119 1.04 -6.73 7.23
N LEU A 120 1.75 -6.05 6.35
CA LEU A 120 2.27 -4.70 6.56
C LEU A 120 1.46 -3.69 5.77
N ALA A 121 1.19 -2.54 6.36
CA ALA A 121 0.51 -1.42 5.73
C ALA A 121 1.10 -0.09 6.22
N GLU A 122 1.06 0.92 5.36
CA GLU A 122 1.51 2.27 5.68
C GLU A 122 0.40 3.25 5.35
N THR A 123 0.16 4.24 6.22
CA THR A 123 -0.79 5.30 5.90
C THR A 123 -0.43 6.61 6.55
N SER A 124 -0.74 7.71 5.86
CA SER A 124 -0.72 9.06 6.41
C SER A 124 -2.14 9.63 6.58
N VAL A 125 -3.17 8.78 6.41
CA VAL A 125 -4.57 9.17 6.50
C VAL A 125 -5.14 8.69 7.84
N PRO A 126 -5.49 9.58 8.78
CA PRO A 126 -5.97 9.20 10.12
C PRO A 126 -7.22 8.31 10.11
N LYS A 127 -8.05 8.41 9.07
CA LYS A 127 -9.21 7.52 8.90
C LYS A 127 -8.77 6.08 8.62
N ASN A 128 -7.75 5.88 7.77
CA ASN A 128 -7.27 4.55 7.41
C ASN A 128 -6.57 3.89 8.59
N GLU A 129 -5.79 4.65 9.36
CA GLU A 129 -5.13 4.18 10.58
C GLU A 129 -6.15 3.55 11.55
N ARG A 130 -7.26 4.25 11.83
CA ARG A 130 -8.33 3.74 12.70
C ARG A 130 -8.99 2.47 12.15
N VAL A 131 -9.22 2.42 10.84
CA VAL A 131 -9.79 1.23 10.17
C VAL A 131 -8.84 0.03 10.26
N TYR A 132 -7.54 0.27 10.11
CA TYR A 132 -6.52 -0.77 10.24
C TYR A 132 -6.43 -1.28 11.68
N ARG A 133 -6.43 -0.40 12.68
CA ARG A 133 -6.50 -0.82 14.09
C ARG A 133 -7.73 -1.66 14.40
N TYR A 134 -8.90 -1.21 13.96
CA TYR A 134 -10.14 -1.98 14.12
C TYR A 134 -10.06 -3.36 13.46
N SER A 135 -9.29 -3.48 12.38
CA SER A 135 -9.08 -4.73 11.64
C SER A 135 -7.95 -5.61 12.23
N GLY A 136 -7.37 -5.24 13.37
CA GLY A 136 -6.35 -6.01 14.08
C GLY A 136 -4.90 -5.64 13.75
N PHE A 137 -4.65 -4.51 13.10
CA PHE A 137 -3.30 -3.99 12.94
C PHE A 137 -2.85 -3.24 14.21
N GLU A 138 -1.56 -3.34 14.51
CA GLU A 138 -0.86 -2.50 15.47
C GLU A 138 0.10 -1.55 14.75
N THR A 139 0.29 -0.35 15.30
CA THR A 139 1.35 0.56 14.85
C THR A 139 2.64 0.17 15.55
N TYR A 140 3.68 -0.16 14.79
CA TYR A 140 4.98 -0.54 15.33
C TYR A 140 6.02 0.59 15.21
N ASP A 141 5.85 1.52 14.27
CA ASP A 141 6.71 2.69 14.11
C ASP A 141 5.92 3.83 13.45
N GLU A 142 6.42 5.06 13.60
CA GLU A 142 5.86 6.26 13.00
C GLU A 142 6.99 7.10 12.39
N TRP A 143 6.71 7.67 11.22
CA TRP A 143 7.57 8.70 10.64
C TRP A 143 6.83 10.04 10.62
N ARG A 144 7.47 11.08 11.14
CA ARG A 144 6.92 12.43 11.20
C ARG A 144 7.72 13.36 10.31
N ASP A 145 7.03 14.10 9.44
CA ASP A 145 7.65 15.17 8.68
C ASP A 145 7.73 16.44 9.52
N GLU A 146 8.94 16.84 9.87
CA GLU A 146 9.23 18.08 10.62
C GLU A 146 8.68 19.34 9.94
N LYS A 147 8.44 19.30 8.61
CA LYS A 147 8.02 20.48 7.84
C LYS A 147 6.53 20.53 7.53
N SER A 148 5.84 19.40 7.53
CA SER A 148 4.44 19.32 7.07
C SER A 148 3.47 18.79 8.13
N GLU A 149 3.95 18.50 9.35
CA GLU A 149 3.21 17.85 10.44
C GLU A 149 2.58 16.49 10.04
N MET A 150 2.88 16.00 8.83
CA MET A 150 2.36 14.74 8.32
C MET A 150 2.98 13.58 9.10
N ILE A 151 2.12 12.74 9.64
CA ILE A 151 2.51 11.47 10.27
C ILE A 151 2.26 10.35 9.27
N THR A 152 3.19 9.42 9.16
CA THR A 152 3.03 8.15 8.47
C THR A 152 3.12 7.04 9.50
N TRP A 153 2.00 6.36 9.72
CA TRP A 153 1.93 5.19 10.59
C TRP A 153 2.37 3.96 9.81
N MET A 154 3.33 3.23 10.36
CA MET A 154 3.71 1.91 9.87
C MET A 154 3.02 0.88 10.74
N MET A 155 2.21 0.05 10.10
CA MET A 155 1.29 -0.84 10.77
C MET A 155 1.52 -2.27 10.34
N ARG A 156 1.35 -3.21 11.26
CA ARG A 156 1.42 -4.64 10.98
C ARG A 156 0.27 -5.39 11.61
N ARG A 157 -0.14 -6.49 11.01
CA ARG A 157 -1.08 -7.47 11.56
C ARG A 157 -0.37 -8.82 11.60
N ALA A 158 -0.28 -9.43 12.78
CA ALA A 158 0.22 -10.79 12.93
C ALA A 158 -0.80 -11.80 12.37
N PRO A 159 -0.34 -12.95 11.83
CA PRO A 159 -1.24 -14.03 11.44
C PRO A 159 -1.93 -14.60 12.68
N ARG A 160 -3.18 -15.01 12.54
CA ARG A 160 -3.90 -15.74 13.60
C ARG A 160 -3.39 -17.17 13.68
N PRO A 161 -3.29 -17.77 14.88
CA PRO A 161 -2.98 -19.19 15.01
C PRO A 161 -4.05 -20.02 14.28
N LYS A 162 -3.63 -21.10 13.61
CA LYS A 162 -4.57 -22.06 13.02
C LYS A 162 -5.48 -22.58 14.13
N GLN A 163 -6.80 -22.40 13.95
CA GLN A 163 -7.78 -23.06 14.80
C GLN A 163 -7.81 -24.52 14.37
N ASN A 164 -7.28 -25.40 15.22
CA ASN A 164 -7.39 -26.85 15.07
C ASN A 164 -8.83 -27.30 15.29
#